data_AF-A0A968RNM4-F1
#
_entry.id   AF-A0A968RNM4-F1
#
_cell.length_a   1.000
_cell.length_b   1.000
_cell.length_c   1.000
_cell.angle_alpha   90.00
_cell.angle_beta   90.00
_cell.angle_gamma   90.00
#
_symmetry.space_group_name_H-M   'P 1'
#
loop_
_entity.id
_entity.type
_entity.pdbx_description
1 polymer ?
#
loop_
_entity_poly.entity_id
_entity_poly.type
_entity_poly.pdbx_seq_one_letter_code
_entity_poly.pdbx_strand_id
1 'polypeptide(L)'
;MKFCKLLILLSLFSRLSAQYNNSDFVIDFITTKEGLSHNYVSSIISDDSNIKWIGTENGITKYNGYDFDFIKPDKENSEILNENIEVLFKIRAIISGLAQKVAVFLT
;
A
#
# COMPACT_ATOMS: atom_id res chain seq x y z
N MET A 1 -4.70 52.28 -24.99
CA MET A 1 -4.93 51.76 -23.61
C MET A 1 -6.16 50.85 -23.46
N LYS A 2 -7.22 50.96 -24.27
CA LYS A 2 -8.42 50.09 -24.17
C LYS A 2 -8.19 48.65 -24.65
N PHE A 3 -7.33 48.45 -25.66
CA PHE A 3 -7.06 47.14 -26.27
C PHE A 3 -6.28 46.18 -25.33
N CYS A 4 -5.34 46.71 -24.55
CA CYS A 4 -4.58 45.91 -23.57
C CYS A 4 -5.47 45.36 -22.44
N LYS A 5 -6.52 46.09 -22.03
CA LYS A 5 -7.47 45.61 -21.01
C LYS A 5 -8.31 44.43 -21.52
N LEU A 6 -8.65 44.41 -22.80
CA LEU A 6 -9.39 43.30 -23.42
C LEU A 6 -8.53 42.02 -23.52
N LEU A 7 -7.26 42.16 -23.87
CA LEU A 7 -6.30 41.04 -23.91
C LEU A 7 -6.05 40.46 -22.51
N ILE A 8 -5.95 41.31 -21.48
CA ILE A 8 -5.83 40.86 -20.09
C ILE A 8 -7.10 40.13 -19.64
N LEU A 9 -8.29 40.63 -20.01
CA LEU A 9 -9.57 40.00 -19.68
C LEU A 9 -9.73 38.62 -20.36
N LEU A 10 -9.30 38.47 -21.61
CA LEU A 10 -9.29 37.18 -22.31
C LEU A 10 -8.33 36.16 -21.66
N SER A 11 -7.15 36.61 -21.20
CA SER A 11 -6.16 35.74 -20.53
C SER A 11 -6.61 35.22 -19.16
N LEU A 12 -7.54 35.94 -18.51
CA LEU A 12 -8.16 35.52 -17.26
C LEU A 12 -9.29 34.49 -17.50
N PHE A 13 -9.94 34.57 -18.67
CA PHE A 13 -11.00 33.63 -19.08
C PHE A 13 -10.46 32.23 -19.46
N SER A 14 -9.23 32.14 -19.97
CA SER A 14 -8.60 30.85 -20.31
C SER A 14 -8.23 29.99 -19.10
N ARG A 15 -8.33 30.51 -17.87
CA ARG A 15 -8.14 29.73 -16.64
C ARG A 15 -9.41 29.01 -16.16
N LEU A 16 -10.55 29.17 -16.85
CA LEU A 16 -11.83 28.55 -16.45
C LEU A 16 -12.00 27.10 -16.91
N SER A 17 -11.14 26.59 -17.79
CA SER A 17 -11.04 25.15 -18.04
C SER A 17 -10.25 24.49 -16.91
N ALA A 18 -10.86 24.43 -15.72
CA ALA A 18 -10.42 23.52 -14.68
C ALA A 18 -10.43 22.10 -15.29
N GLN A 19 -9.28 21.46 -15.35
CA GLN A 19 -9.12 20.14 -15.95
C GLN A 19 -9.98 19.15 -15.15
N TYR A 20 -11.08 18.70 -15.74
CA TYR A 20 -11.88 17.61 -15.22
C TYR A 20 -11.09 16.32 -15.47
N ASN A 21 -10.25 15.96 -14.51
CA ASN A 21 -9.52 14.69 -14.53
C ASN A 21 -10.49 13.57 -14.15
N ASN A 22 -11.17 12.99 -15.14
CA ASN A 22 -11.64 11.62 -15.05
C ASN A 22 -10.42 10.71 -15.10
N SER A 23 -9.70 10.58 -13.99
CA SER A 23 -8.78 9.47 -13.83
C SER A 23 -9.64 8.23 -13.64
N ASP A 24 -9.89 7.49 -14.73
CA ASP A 24 -10.46 6.15 -14.64
C ASP A 24 -9.54 5.32 -13.74
N PHE A 25 -10.04 4.92 -12.58
CA PHE A 25 -9.29 4.06 -11.69
C PHE A 25 -9.26 2.66 -12.30
N VAL A 26 -8.06 2.17 -12.61
CA VAL A 26 -7.86 0.76 -12.95
C VAL A 26 -7.86 -0.02 -11.64
N ILE A 27 -8.78 -0.99 -11.51
CA ILE A 27 -8.88 -1.88 -10.37
C ILE A 27 -8.27 -3.21 -10.76
N ASP A 28 -7.18 -3.58 -10.10
CA ASP A 28 -6.59 -4.91 -10.21
C ASP A 28 -7.13 -5.82 -9.11
N PHE A 29 -7.36 -7.08 -9.46
CA PHE A 29 -7.81 -8.11 -8.52
C PHE A 29 -6.67 -9.06 -8.21
N ILE A 30 -6.24 -9.08 -6.95
CA ILE A 30 -5.25 -10.03 -6.44
C ILE A 30 -5.98 -11.06 -5.59
N THR A 31 -5.89 -12.32 -5.97
CA THR A 31 -6.51 -13.46 -5.30
C THR A 31 -5.46 -14.52 -4.98
N THR A 32 -5.90 -15.66 -4.44
CA THR A 32 -5.03 -16.82 -4.20
C THR A 32 -4.44 -17.39 -5.49
N LYS A 33 -5.03 -17.09 -6.66
CA LYS A 33 -4.48 -17.51 -7.97
C LYS A 33 -3.24 -16.73 -8.37
N GLU A 34 -3.17 -15.45 -8.00
CA GLU A 34 -2.06 -14.56 -8.34
C GLU A 34 -0.91 -14.68 -7.34
N GLY A 35 -1.20 -15.14 -6.11
CA GLY A 35 -0.18 -15.35 -5.08
C GLY A 35 -0.55 -14.78 -3.72
N LEU A 36 -1.82 -14.63 -3.38
CA LEU A 36 -2.24 -14.35 -2.00
C LEU A 36 -2.31 -15.65 -1.18
N SER A 37 -1.84 -15.65 0.07
CA SER A 37 -1.80 -16.86 0.93
C SER A 37 -3.18 -17.37 1.35
N HIS A 38 -4.17 -16.48 1.47
CA HIS A 38 -5.56 -16.80 1.76
C HIS A 38 -6.48 -15.71 1.23
N ASN A 39 -7.72 -16.04 0.88
CA ASN A 39 -8.70 -15.05 0.40
C ASN A 39 -9.29 -14.17 1.51
N TYR A 40 -9.11 -14.54 2.77
CA TYR A 40 -9.44 -13.69 3.91
C TYR A 40 -8.25 -12.80 4.27
N VAL A 41 -8.35 -11.51 3.97
CA VAL A 41 -7.35 -10.49 4.31
C VAL A 41 -7.83 -9.71 5.53
N SER A 42 -7.05 -9.73 6.60
CA SER A 42 -7.35 -9.04 7.86
C SER A 42 -6.69 -7.67 7.96
N SER A 43 -5.49 -7.52 7.37
CA SER A 43 -4.68 -6.30 7.51
C SER A 43 -3.71 -6.13 6.35
N ILE A 44 -3.44 -4.88 6.00
CA ILE A 44 -2.47 -4.51 4.96
C ILE A 44 -1.66 -3.32 5.46
N ILE A 45 -0.33 -3.42 5.39
CA ILE A 45 0.58 -2.29 5.63
C ILE A 45 1.63 -2.21 4.51
N SER A 46 2.23 -1.03 4.32
CA SER A 46 3.37 -0.85 3.42
C SER A 46 4.62 -0.41 4.18
N ASP A 47 5.74 -1.09 3.95
CA ASP A 47 7.04 -0.62 4.45
C ASP A 47 7.61 0.53 3.58
N ASP A 48 8.73 1.13 3.99
CA ASP A 48 9.32 2.23 3.21
C ASP A 48 9.97 1.77 1.90
N SER A 49 10.19 0.46 1.74
CA SER A 49 10.65 -0.16 0.49
C SER A 49 9.50 -0.44 -0.48
N ASN A 50 8.29 0.05 -0.16
CA ASN A 50 7.06 -0.20 -0.92
C ASN A 50 6.65 -1.68 -0.99
N ILE A 51 7.12 -2.54 -0.09
CA ILE A 51 6.58 -3.89 0.05
C ILE A 51 5.28 -3.84 0.83
N LYS A 52 4.28 -4.55 0.31
CA LYS A 52 2.95 -4.67 0.90
C LYS A 52 2.97 -5.95 1.72
N TRP A 53 2.77 -5.79 3.02
CA TRP A 53 2.64 -6.90 3.95
C TRP A 53 1.16 -7.09 4.22
N ILE A 54 0.65 -8.26 3.86
CA ILE A 54 -0.77 -8.58 3.85
C ILE A 54 -0.98 -9.72 4.84
N GLY A 55 -1.66 -9.43 5.95
CA GLY A 55 -2.06 -10.40 6.95
C GLY A 55 -3.29 -11.18 6.50
N THR A 56 -3.23 -12.49 6.64
CA THR A 56 -4.30 -13.41 6.25
C THR A 56 -4.51 -14.49 7.30
N GLU A 57 -5.55 -15.32 7.16
CA GLU A 57 -5.74 -16.50 8.02
C GLU A 57 -4.69 -17.60 7.82
N ASN A 58 -3.85 -17.49 6.77
CA ASN A 58 -2.80 -18.47 6.42
C ASN A 58 -1.42 -17.79 6.33
N GLY A 59 -1.10 -16.94 7.30
CA GLY A 59 0.17 -16.24 7.42
C GLY A 59 0.19 -14.88 6.72
N ILE A 60 1.40 -14.42 6.40
CA ILE A 60 1.67 -13.11 5.82
C ILE A 60 2.11 -13.28 4.36
N THR A 61 1.46 -12.56 3.46
CA THR A 61 1.92 -12.39 2.08
C THR A 61 2.69 -11.08 1.95
N LYS A 62 3.92 -11.14 1.42
CA LYS A 62 4.68 -9.98 0.97
C LYS A 62 4.48 -9.80 -0.52
N TYR A 63 4.18 -8.58 -0.94
CA TYR A 63 3.97 -8.24 -2.34
C TYR A 63 4.78 -7.00 -2.71
N ASN A 64 5.64 -7.11 -3.72
CA ASN A 64 6.49 -6.00 -4.18
C ASN A 64 5.91 -5.23 -5.38
N GLY A 65 4.74 -5.62 -5.90
CA GLY A 65 4.17 -5.12 -7.15
C GLY A 65 4.27 -6.09 -8.33
N TYR A 66 5.04 -7.17 -8.18
CA TYR A 66 5.31 -8.17 -9.22
C TYR A 66 5.29 -9.60 -8.64
N ASP A 67 6.04 -9.80 -7.55
CA ASP A 67 6.24 -11.10 -6.92
C ASP A 67 5.56 -11.17 -5.55
N PHE A 68 5.22 -12.41 -5.19
CA PHE A 68 4.61 -12.77 -3.92
C PHE A 68 5.54 -13.71 -3.14
N ASP A 69 5.85 -13.36 -1.89
CA ASP A 69 6.52 -14.24 -0.94
C ASP A 69 5.61 -14.52 0.25
N PHE A 70 5.70 -15.72 0.81
CA PHE A 70 4.85 -16.16 1.91
C PHE A 70 5.67 -16.43 3.16
N ILE A 71 5.16 -15.97 4.30
CA ILE A 71 5.73 -16.24 5.61
C ILE A 71 4.65 -16.86 6.49
N LYS A 72 4.96 -18.03 7.04
CA LYS A 72 4.12 -18.78 7.96
C LYS A 72 4.97 -19.35 9.11
N PRO A 73 4.38 -19.80 10.21
CA PRO A 73 5.08 -20.55 11.24
C PRO A 73 5.79 -21.76 10.64
N ASP A 74 7.10 -21.81 10.77
CA ASP A 74 7.92 -22.97 10.46
C ASP A 74 9.21 -22.95 11.32
N LYS A 75 10.13 -23.89 11.06
CA LYS A 75 11.39 -23.97 11.81
C LYS A 75 12.32 -22.78 11.56
N GLU A 76 12.17 -22.09 10.43
CA GLU A 76 13.00 -20.95 10.03
C GLU A 76 12.39 -19.62 10.51
N ASN A 77 11.06 -19.57 10.65
CA ASN A 77 10.26 -18.43 11.06
C ASN A 77 9.63 -18.65 12.44
N SER A 78 10.43 -19.11 13.41
CA SER A 78 9.96 -19.43 14.77
C SER A 78 9.39 -18.24 15.55
N GLU A 79 9.61 -17.01 15.06
CA GLU A 79 9.06 -15.78 15.64
C GLU A 79 7.55 -15.63 15.38
N ILE A 80 7.02 -16.27 14.34
CA ILE A 80 5.59 -16.27 14.03
C ILE A 80 4.99 -17.55 14.60
N LEU A 81 4.13 -17.39 15.61
CA LEU A 81 3.60 -18.49 16.39
C LEU A 81 2.23 -18.98 15.90
N ASN A 82 1.54 -18.19 15.07
CA ASN A 82 0.18 -18.47 14.60
C ASN A 82 0.06 -18.03 13.12
N GLU A 83 -0.64 -18.85 12.34
CA GLU A 83 -0.95 -18.60 10.94
C GLU A 83 -2.03 -17.52 10.79
N ASN A 84 -2.96 -17.42 11.74
CA ASN A 84 -3.99 -16.39 11.70
C ASN A 84 -3.43 -15.04 12.10
N ILE A 85 -3.19 -14.19 11.10
CA ILE A 85 -2.72 -12.83 11.30
C ILE A 85 -3.95 -11.94 11.47
N GLU A 86 -4.14 -11.33 12.64
CA GLU A 86 -5.25 -10.40 12.84
C GLU A 86 -4.91 -8.98 12.41
N VAL A 87 -3.71 -8.52 12.79
CA VAL A 87 -3.27 -7.15 12.56
C VAL A 87 -1.76 -7.06 12.39
N LEU A 88 -1.37 -6.24 11.42
CA LEU A 88 0.02 -5.87 11.15
C LEU A 88 0.26 -4.41 11.56
N PHE A 89 1.40 -4.14 12.21
CA PHE A 89 1.82 -2.80 12.54
C PHE A 89 3.24 -2.51 12.03
N LYS A 90 3.41 -1.30 11.48
CA LYS A 90 4.73 -0.77 11.14
C LYS A 90 5.27 0.04 12.32
N ILE A 91 6.34 -0.45 12.93
CA ILE A 91 7.01 0.28 14.02
C ILE A 91 8.18 1.06 13.40
N ARG A 92 8.16 2.39 13.55
CA ARG A 92 9.31 3.24 13.21
C ARG A 92 10.12 3.51 14.48
N ALA A 93 11.27 2.89 14.62
CA ALA A 93 12.20 3.20 15.71
C ALA A 93 12.76 4.62 15.49
N ILE A 94 12.53 5.51 16.45
CA ILE A 94 13.00 6.92 16.40
C ILE A 94 14.43 7.05 16.95
N ILE A 95 14.93 6.01 17.64
CA ILE A 95 16.21 6.05 18.35
C ILE A 95 16.99 4.79 17.98
N SER A 96 18.22 4.97 17.51
CA SER A 96 19.11 3.97 16.86
C SER A 96 18.73 3.70 15.40
N GLY A 97 19.69 3.89 14.49
CA GLY A 97 19.55 3.61 13.05
C GLY A 97 19.44 2.11 12.73
N LEU A 98 18.61 1.37 13.47
CA LEU A 98 18.30 -0.03 13.23
C LEU A 98 17.08 -0.17 12.32
N ALA A 99 17.14 -1.22 11.52
CA ALA A 99 16.16 -1.60 10.50
C ALA A 99 14.71 -1.61 10.99
N GLN A 100 13.80 -1.30 10.07
CA GLN A 100 12.35 -1.37 10.28
C GLN A 100 11.93 -2.78 10.71
N LYS A 101 10.95 -2.85 11.61
CA LYS A 101 10.31 -4.11 11.99
C LYS A 101 8.81 -4.00 11.75
N VAL A 102 8.28 -5.01 11.07
CA VAL A 102 6.85 -5.31 11.05
C VAL A 102 6.57 -6.15 12.28
N ALA A 103 5.65 -5.68 13.14
CA ALA A 103 5.19 -6.42 14.31
C ALA A 103 3.83 -7.04 14.03
N VAL A 104 3.62 -8.24 14.56
CA VAL A 104 2.42 -9.06 14.38
C VAL A 104 1.78 -9.25 15.74
N PHE A 105 0.47 -9.01 15.86
CA PHE A 105 -0.29 -9.44 17.02
C PHE A 105 -1.03 -10.74 16.69
N LEU A 106 -0.87 -11.72 17.56
CA LEU A 106 -1.53 -13.02 17.48
C LEU A 106 -2.33 -13.17 18.77
N THR A 107 -3.63 -13.43 18.70
CA THR A 107 -4.42 -13.84 19.87
C THR A 107 -4.37 -15.35 20.07
#